data_AF-A0A533VC14-F1
#
_entry.id   AF-A0A533VC14-F1
#
_cell.length_a   1.000
_cell.length_b   1.000
_cell.length_c   1.000
_cell.angle_alpha   90.00
_cell.angle_beta   90.00
_cell.angle_gamma   90.00
#
_symmetry.space_group_name_H-M   'P 1'
#
loop_
_entity.id
_entity.type
_entity.pdbx_description
1 polymer ?
#
loop_
_entity_poly.entity_id
_entity_poly.type
_entity_poly.pdbx_seq_one_letter_code
_entity_poly.pdbx_strand_id
1 'polypeptide(L)'
;MIIVDLMSVFMASYSVLVMELERVDNIISASIVIFSVLLLVLSVSGYRKTRIRLTLYAIIIFALFAIQQFLDLSDDIFAILDTPITDIVIHSLTLCILVIFFLAIVKAPTK
;
A
#
# COMPACT_ATOMS: atom_id res chain seq x y z
N MET A 1 18.87 -26.75 -33.06
CA MET A 1 17.75 -25.98 -33.63
C MET A 1 16.46 -26.23 -32.84
N ILE A 2 15.96 -27.47 -32.75
CA ILE A 2 14.74 -27.84 -31.99
C ILE A 2 14.76 -27.40 -30.51
N ILE A 3 15.88 -27.57 -29.80
CA ILE A 3 16.00 -27.18 -28.38
C ILE A 3 15.88 -25.66 -28.19
N VAL A 4 16.39 -24.87 -29.15
CA VAL A 4 16.34 -23.39 -29.08
C VAL A 4 14.93 -22.90 -29.34
N ASP A 5 14.19 -23.53 -30.27
CA ASP A 5 12.77 -23.22 -30.50
C ASP A 5 11.89 -23.63 -29.31
N LEU A 6 12.18 -24.76 -28.66
CA LEU A 6 11.45 -25.15 -27.45
C LEU A 6 11.69 -24.15 -26.32
N MET A 7 12.92 -23.65 -26.18
CA MET A 7 13.29 -22.65 -25.19
C MET A 7 12.65 -21.29 -25.49
N SER A 8 12.56 -20.88 -26.75
CA SER A 8 11.92 -19.61 -27.14
C SER A 8 10.41 -19.64 -26.90
N VAL A 9 9.74 -20.76 -27.17
CA VAL A 9 8.30 -20.95 -26.88
C VAL A 9 8.04 -20.91 -25.37
N PHE A 10 8.90 -21.54 -24.56
CA PHE A 10 8.78 -21.50 -23.10
C PHE A 10 8.96 -20.08 -22.55
N MET A 11 9.97 -19.35 -23.03
CA MET A 11 10.21 -17.96 -22.64
C MET A 11 9.06 -17.02 -23.06
N ALA A 12 8.48 -17.23 -24.25
CA ALA A 12 7.31 -16.47 -24.68
C ALA A 12 6.11 -16.68 -23.76
N SER A 13 5.82 -17.94 -23.41
CA SER A 13 4.72 -18.28 -22.48
C SER A 13 4.94 -17.68 -21.08
N TYR A 14 6.18 -17.72 -20.58
CA TYR A 14 6.55 -17.09 -19.31
C TYR A 14 6.43 -15.57 -19.34
N SER A 15 6.89 -14.91 -20.41
CA SER A 15 6.81 -13.45 -20.56
C SER A 15 5.37 -12.94 -20.59
N VAL A 16 4.44 -13.71 -21.17
CA VAL A 16 3.00 -13.37 -21.18
C VAL A 16 2.42 -13.45 -19.77
N LEU A 17 2.79 -14.48 -18.98
CA LEU A 17 2.35 -14.58 -17.58
C LEU A 17 2.89 -13.44 -16.72
N VAL A 18 4.15 -13.04 -16.91
CA VAL A 18 4.75 -11.93 -16.17
C VAL A 18 4.05 -10.60 -16.50
N MET A 19 3.77 -10.34 -17.79
CA MET A 19 3.03 -9.14 -18.21
C MET A 19 1.62 -9.05 -17.60
N GLU A 20 0.91 -10.18 -17.51
CA GLU A 20 -0.42 -10.22 -16.89
C GLU A 20 -0.34 -9.99 -15.37
N LEU A 21 0.67 -10.55 -14.69
CA LEU A 21 0.87 -10.30 -13.26
C LEU A 21 1.19 -8.84 -12.95
N GLU A 22 2.12 -8.25 -13.69
CA GLU A 22 2.56 -6.86 -13.50
C GLU A 22 1.39 -5.88 -13.72
N ARG A 23 0.51 -6.17 -14.69
CA ARG A 23 -0.70 -5.38 -14.90
C ARG A 23 -1.67 -5.47 -13.72
N VAL A 24 -1.89 -6.67 -13.18
CA VAL A 24 -2.81 -6.87 -12.04
C VAL A 24 -2.27 -6.18 -10.79
N ASP A 25 -0.96 -6.29 -10.55
CA ASP A 25 -0.29 -5.68 -9.40
C ASP A 25 -0.45 -4.16 -9.40
N ASN A 26 -0.16 -3.51 -10.53
CA ASN A 26 -0.32 -2.06 -10.68
C ASN A 26 -1.78 -1.61 -10.46
N ILE A 27 -2.77 -2.36 -10.96
CA ILE A 27 -4.20 -2.06 -10.73
C ILE A 27 -4.54 -2.15 -9.24
N ILE A 28 -4.00 -3.15 -8.53
CA ILE A 28 -4.23 -3.33 -7.10
C ILE A 28 -3.57 -2.18 -6.32
N SER A 29 -2.29 -1.90 -6.57
CA SER A 29 -1.55 -0.81 -5.92
C SER A 29 -2.26 0.54 -6.10
N ALA A 30 -2.67 0.87 -7.32
CA ALA A 30 -3.45 2.08 -7.60
C ALA A 30 -4.80 2.09 -6.85
N SER A 31 -5.48 0.96 -6.79
CA SER A 31 -6.75 0.82 -6.05
C SER A 31 -6.55 1.06 -4.55
N ILE A 32 -5.48 0.52 -3.96
CA ILE A 32 -5.17 0.71 -2.53
C ILE A 32 -4.94 2.19 -2.24
N VAL A 33 -4.22 2.93 -3.09
CA VAL A 33 -4.02 4.38 -2.92
C VAL A 33 -5.37 5.12 -2.92
N ILE A 34 -6.24 4.82 -3.88
CA ILE A 34 -7.57 5.43 -3.99
C ILE A 34 -8.40 5.14 -2.74
N PHE A 35 -8.47 3.87 -2.33
CA PHE A 35 -9.22 3.46 -1.13
C PHE A 35 -8.63 4.06 0.14
N SER A 36 -7.31 4.15 0.27
CA SER A 36 -6.62 4.74 1.41
C SER A 36 -6.99 6.21 1.59
N VAL A 37 -6.93 6.99 0.51
CA VAL A 37 -7.35 8.40 0.52
C VAL A 37 -8.84 8.54 0.84
N LEU A 38 -9.68 7.67 0.26
CA LEU A 38 -11.12 7.67 0.54
C LEU A 38 -11.41 7.38 2.01
N LEU A 39 -10.73 6.39 2.61
CA LEU A 39 -10.84 6.03 4.02
C LEU A 39 -10.33 7.15 4.94
N LEU A 40 -9.25 7.85 4.54
CA LEU A 40 -8.75 9.02 5.25
C LEU A 40 -9.81 10.13 5.29
N VAL A 41 -10.40 10.47 4.14
CA VAL A 41 -11.47 11.47 4.04
C VAL A 41 -12.68 11.05 4.88
N LEU A 42 -13.04 9.76 4.84
CA LEU A 42 -14.16 9.22 5.61
C LEU A 42 -13.89 9.26 7.12
N SER A 43 -12.66 8.98 7.54
CA SER A 43 -12.20 9.06 8.94
C SER A 43 -12.27 10.50 9.46
N VAL A 44 -11.83 11.47 8.66
CA VAL A 44 -11.94 12.91 8.97
C VAL A 44 -13.41 13.35 9.04
N SER A 45 -14.24 12.92 8.10
CA SER A 45 -15.68 13.23 8.08
C SER A 45 -16.41 12.62 9.30
N GLY A 46 -16.06 11.39 9.67
CA GLY A 46 -16.55 10.72 10.86
C GLY A 46 -16.20 11.48 12.14
N TYR A 47 -14.97 11.97 12.27
CA TYR A 47 -14.57 12.76 13.44
C TYR A 47 -15.44 14.01 13.64
N ARG A 48 -15.79 14.71 12.55
CA ARG A 48 -16.64 15.90 12.60
C ARG A 48 -18.05 15.59 13.14
N LYS A 49 -18.57 14.39 12.87
CA LYS A 49 -19.94 14.00 13.23
C LYS A 49 -20.03 13.37 14.63
N THR A 50 -19.00 12.64 15.06
CA THR A 50 -19.07 11.82 16.29
C THR A 50 -18.26 12.38 17.47
N ARG A 51 -17.27 13.28 17.26
CA ARG A 51 -16.35 13.82 18.30
C ARG A 51 -15.67 12.76 19.20
N ILE A 52 -15.56 11.51 18.74
CA ILE A 52 -14.94 10.43 19.49
C ILE A 52 -13.42 10.53 19.35
N ARG A 53 -12.68 10.49 20.47
CA ARG A 53 -11.20 10.55 20.46
C ARG A 53 -10.57 9.37 19.72
N LEU A 54 -11.28 8.26 19.59
CA LEU A 54 -10.89 7.09 18.82
C LEU A 54 -10.72 7.41 17.32
N THR A 55 -11.56 8.29 16.77
CA THR A 55 -11.52 8.64 15.34
C THR A 55 -10.25 9.44 14.99
N LEU A 56 -9.63 10.13 15.96
CA LEU A 56 -8.33 10.78 15.76
C LEU A 56 -7.22 9.76 15.48
N TYR A 57 -7.20 8.64 16.20
CA TYR A 57 -6.23 7.58 15.93
C TYR A 57 -6.44 6.98 14.54
N ALA A 58 -7.69 6.74 14.15
CA ALA A 58 -8.00 6.26 12.80
C ALA A 58 -7.53 7.23 11.71
N ILE A 59 -7.71 8.55 11.90
CA ILE A 59 -7.19 9.56 10.96
C ILE A 59 -5.67 9.46 10.83
N ILE A 60 -4.94 9.36 11.94
CA ILE A 60 -3.48 9.25 11.94
C ILE A 60 -3.02 7.99 11.20
N ILE A 61 -3.65 6.85 11.48
CA ILE A 61 -3.35 5.56 10.84
C ILE A 61 -3.59 5.64 9.34
N PHE A 62 -4.77 6.11 8.91
CA PHE A 62 -5.07 6.25 7.48
C PHE A 62 -4.20 7.30 6.79
N ALA A 63 -3.77 8.34 7.50
CA ALA A 63 -2.86 9.34 6.94
C ALA A 63 -1.47 8.74 6.69
N LEU A 64 -0.91 8.04 7.68
CA LEU A 64 0.36 7.32 7.52
C LEU A 64 0.25 6.25 6.43
N PHE A 65 -0.86 5.51 6.38
CA PHE A 65 -1.10 4.49 5.37
C PHE A 65 -1.21 5.09 3.95
N ALA A 66 -1.86 6.25 3.80
CA ALA A 66 -1.91 6.95 2.52
C ALA A 66 -0.53 7.44 2.08
N ILE A 67 0.29 7.97 3.00
CA ILE A 67 1.67 8.37 2.71
C ILE A 67 2.50 7.15 2.31
N GLN A 68 2.40 6.04 3.04
CA GLN A 68 3.09 4.80 2.73
C GLN A 68 2.74 4.32 1.31
N GLN A 69 1.44 4.23 0.98
CA GLN A 69 1.05 3.73 -0.34
C GLN A 69 1.37 4.69 -1.48
N PHE A 70 1.42 5.99 -1.18
CA PHE A 70 1.87 6.98 -2.16
C PHE A 70 3.37 6.82 -2.47
N LEU A 71 4.18 6.53 -1.46
CA LEU A 71 5.61 6.22 -1.66
C LEU A 71 5.80 4.93 -2.44
N ASP A 72 5.08 3.88 -2.07
CA ASP A 72 5.08 2.56 -2.74
C ASP A 72 4.74 2.69 -4.24
N LEU A 73 3.63 3.36 -4.56
CA LEU A 73 3.24 3.62 -5.94
C LEU A 73 4.25 4.51 -6.69
N SER A 74 4.89 5.44 -5.99
CA SER A 74 5.92 6.29 -6.59
C SER A 74 7.20 5.50 -6.89
N ASP A 75 7.52 4.50 -6.08
CA ASP A 75 8.66 3.61 -6.29
C ASP A 75 8.45 2.78 -7.56
N ASP A 76 7.26 2.19 -7.71
CA ASP A 76 6.87 1.43 -8.91
C ASP A 76 6.89 2.27 -10.20
N ILE A 77 6.49 3.55 -10.12
CA ILE A 77 6.40 4.44 -11.29
C ILE A 77 7.75 5.09 -11.63
N PHE A 78 8.53 5.43 -10.61
CA PHE A 78 9.80 6.14 -10.75
C PHE A 78 10.96 5.24 -10.33
N ALA A 79 11.57 4.55 -11.29
CA ALA A 79 12.80 3.75 -11.09
C ALA A 79 14.02 4.53 -10.51
N ILE A 80 13.90 5.85 -10.34
CA ILE A 80 14.91 6.71 -9.69
C ILE A 80 14.73 6.73 -8.16
N LEU A 81 13.51 6.43 -7.68
CA LEU A 81 13.19 6.30 -6.26
C LEU A 81 13.46 4.89 -5.72
N ASP A 82 13.58 3.88 -6.60
CA ASP A 82 13.90 2.48 -6.27
C ASP A 82 15.30 2.40 -5.64
N THR A 83 15.31 2.66 -4.34
CA THR A 83 16.49 2.65 -3.51
C THR A 83 16.19 1.87 -2.26
N PRO A 84 17.17 1.12 -1.71
CA PRO A 84 16.97 0.36 -0.48
C PRO A 84 16.62 1.24 0.72
N ILE A 85 16.81 2.56 0.62
CA ILE A 85 16.38 3.53 1.64
C ILE A 85 14.85 3.66 1.63
N THR A 86 14.22 3.71 0.44
CA THR A 86 12.77 3.83 0.27
C THR A 86 12.06 2.62 0.86
N ASP A 87 12.55 1.40 0.57
CA ASP A 87 12.07 0.14 1.16
C ASP A 87 12.10 0.16 2.69
N ILE A 88 13.21 0.58 3.29
CA ILE A 88 13.37 0.67 4.75
C ILE A 88 12.34 1.65 5.33
N VAL A 89 12.11 2.78 4.65
CA VAL A 89 11.11 3.78 5.07
C VAL A 89 9.69 3.21 4.99
N ILE A 90 9.34 2.50 3.91
CA ILE A 90 8.03 1.86 3.74
C ILE A 90 7.78 0.79 4.82
N HIS A 91 8.77 -0.07 5.10
CA HIS A 91 8.67 -1.07 6.16
C HIS A 91 8.60 -0.42 7.56
N SER A 92 9.34 0.67 7.80
CA SER A 92 9.28 1.42 9.05
C SER A 92 7.91 2.09 9.26
N LEU A 93 7.33 2.67 8.20
CA LEU A 93 5.97 3.20 8.20
C LEU A 93 4.95 2.12 8.57
N THR A 94 5.08 0.93 7.97
CA THR A 94 4.20 -0.21 8.27
C THR A 94 4.23 -0.57 9.77
N LEU A 95 5.42 -0.65 10.35
CA LEU A 95 5.58 -0.90 11.79
C LEU A 95 4.97 0.22 12.64
N CYS A 96 5.17 1.48 12.25
CA CYS A 96 4.60 2.62 12.95
C CYS A 96 3.06 2.60 12.92
N ILE A 97 2.47 2.28 11.76
CA ILE A 97 1.02 2.11 11.60
C ILE A 97 0.51 1.01 12.53
N LEU A 98 1.17 -0.15 12.58
CA LEU A 98 0.80 -1.26 13.46
C LEU A 98 0.85 -0.85 14.94
N VAL A 99 1.91 -0.17 15.37
CA VAL A 99 2.05 0.31 16.76
C VAL A 99 0.91 1.27 17.12
N ILE A 100 0.63 2.25 16.25
CA ILE A 100 -0.45 3.22 16.48
C ILE A 100 -1.82 2.52 16.46
N PHE A 101 -2.02 1.54 15.57
CA PHE A 101 -3.23 0.74 15.48
C PHE A 101 -3.49 -0.05 16.76
N PHE A 102 -2.50 -0.77 17.27
CA PHE A 102 -2.64 -1.46 18.55
C PHE A 102 -2.86 -0.49 19.72
N LEU A 103 -2.14 0.64 19.74
CA LEU A 103 -2.34 1.66 20.78
C LEU A 103 -3.74 2.26 20.74
N ALA A 104 -4.30 2.47 19.54
CA ALA A 104 -5.67 2.93 19.35
C ALA A 104 -6.70 1.94 19.91
N ILE A 105 -6.49 0.65 19.68
CA ILE A 105 -7.35 -0.42 20.20
C ILE A 105 -7.24 -0.52 21.73
N VAL A 106 -6.02 -0.55 22.28
CA VAL A 106 -5.79 -0.67 23.73
C VAL A 106 -6.34 0.53 24.50
N LYS A 107 -6.21 1.73 23.92
CA LYS A 107 -6.64 2.98 24.53
C LYS A 107 -8.09 3.34 24.19
N ALA A 108 -8.75 2.52 23.37
CA ALA A 108 -10.19 2.59 23.18
C ALA A 108 -10.83 2.43 24.56
N PRO A 109 -11.66 3.37 25.03
CA PRO A 109 -12.31 3.22 26.31
C PRO A 109 -13.18 1.97 26.25
N THR A 110 -12.73 0.91 26.93
CA THR A 110 -13.56 -0.21 27.33
C THR A 110 -14.71 0.37 28.13
N LYS A 111 -15.90 0.41 27.52
CA LYS A 111 -17.13 0.56 28.29
C LYS A 111 -17.35 -0.70 29.11
#